data_AF-A0A0B0IIX5-F1
#
_entry.id   AF-A0A0B0IIX5-F1
#
_cell.length_a   1.000
_cell.length_b   1.000
_cell.length_c   1.000
_cell.angle_alpha   90.00
_cell.angle_beta   90.00
_cell.angle_gamma   90.00
#
_symmetry.space_group_name_H-M   'P 1'
#
loop_
_entity.id
_entity.type
_entity.pdbx_description
1 polymer ?
#
loop_
_entity_poly.entity_id
_entity_poly.type
_entity_poly.pdbx_seq_one_letter_code
_entity_poly.pdbx_strand_id
1 'polypeptide(L)'
;MEVLSRKALLTWIILLQLLKKEADSETITTNIPNELSLFTNTSSLKTQVSNLLISLELKNYVMKFSYGRMTLYRLTPKGEHFLKQPLNNWQMTLERQVISLEKMLEACRRLQSPSNKINLSYEESLFLTQNIEAKSILSSLSLIELEERKKLLGSNEHPISLVELQKVLKQTYGWICSSTTFNNYIKNLVEANYLQLKWKKEEPNKKIRVISIEEKGEGAIVDLANNAKREVKTALTVFQEIRDFLSHKKHQYI
;
A
#
# COMPACT_ATOMS: atom_id res chain seq x y z
N MET A 1 2.18 -3.28 19.26
CA MET A 1 1.52 -3.64 17.98
C MET A 1 2.63 -3.73 16.95
N GLU A 2 2.82 -4.86 16.28
CA GLU A 2 3.90 -5.00 15.30
C GLU A 2 3.59 -4.13 14.06
N VAL A 3 4.60 -3.44 13.53
CA VAL A 3 4.41 -2.53 12.39
C VAL A 3 4.01 -3.33 11.16
N LEU A 4 2.85 -3.03 10.58
CA LEU A 4 2.41 -3.56 9.29
C LEU A 4 3.47 -3.25 8.24
N SER A 5 4.20 -4.28 7.86
CA SER A 5 5.35 -4.16 6.97
C SER A 5 5.47 -5.41 6.12
N ARG A 6 6.12 -5.25 4.98
CA ARG A 6 6.48 -6.34 4.07
C ARG A 6 7.25 -7.47 4.78
N LYS A 7 8.14 -7.11 5.71
CA LYS A 7 8.87 -8.05 6.56
C LYS A 7 7.98 -8.80 7.54
N ALA A 8 7.01 -8.12 8.16
CA ALA A 8 6.08 -8.75 9.08
C ALA A 8 5.15 -9.72 8.33
N LEU A 9 4.68 -9.36 7.13
CA LEU A 9 3.89 -10.26 6.28
C LEU A 9 4.69 -11.51 5.87
N LEU A 10 5.91 -11.33 5.37
CA LEU A 10 6.77 -12.47 4.98
C LEU A 10 7.11 -13.37 6.19
N THR A 11 7.42 -12.76 7.34
CA THR A 11 7.64 -13.50 8.60
C THR A 11 6.43 -14.36 8.94
N TRP A 12 5.23 -13.78 8.87
CA TRP A 12 4.01 -14.46 9.21
C TRP A 12 3.69 -15.60 8.22
N ILE A 13 3.94 -15.41 6.92
CA ILE A 13 3.80 -16.45 5.89
C ILE A 13 4.76 -17.62 6.13
N ILE A 14 6.04 -17.34 6.46
CA ILE A 14 7.03 -18.39 6.79
C ILE A 14 6.53 -19.22 7.97
N LEU A 15 6.08 -18.57 9.04
CA LEU A 15 5.57 -19.25 10.22
C LEU A 15 4.33 -20.08 9.89
N LEU A 16 3.40 -19.57 9.06
CA LEU A 16 2.19 -20.29 8.67
C LEU A 16 2.50 -21.60 7.94
N GLN A 17 3.52 -21.62 7.09
CA GLN A 17 3.93 -22.85 6.40
C GLN A 17 4.50 -23.91 7.35
N LEU A 18 5.10 -23.47 8.45
CA LEU A 18 5.65 -24.33 9.50
C LEU A 18 4.60 -24.75 10.55
N LEU A 19 3.38 -24.22 10.48
CA LEU A 19 2.28 -24.61 11.34
C LEU A 19 1.89 -26.05 10.98
N LYS A 20 2.22 -27.03 11.81
CA LYS A 20 1.94 -28.49 11.64
C LYS A 20 2.85 -29.28 10.68
N LYS A 21 3.89 -28.69 10.08
CA LYS A 21 4.87 -29.42 9.26
C LYS A 21 6.28 -28.89 9.42
N GLU A 22 7.24 -29.78 9.24
CA GLU A 22 8.66 -29.44 9.12
C GLU A 22 8.97 -29.13 7.66
N ALA A 23 9.77 -28.09 7.41
CA ALA A 23 10.16 -27.72 6.05
C ALA A 23 11.57 -27.13 6.03
N ASP A 24 12.30 -27.37 4.95
CA ASP A 24 13.55 -26.68 4.67
C ASP A 24 13.30 -25.28 4.06
N SER A 25 14.36 -24.47 3.98
CA SER A 25 14.26 -23.12 3.41
C SER A 25 13.82 -23.09 1.95
N GLU A 26 14.11 -24.15 1.18
CA GLU A 26 13.79 -24.22 -0.25
C GLU A 26 12.30 -24.46 -0.46
N THR A 27 11.75 -25.44 0.24
CA THR A 27 10.32 -25.76 0.32
C THR A 27 9.52 -24.57 0.83
N ILE A 28 10.02 -23.84 1.83
CA ILE A 28 9.36 -22.62 2.29
C ILE A 28 9.32 -21.57 1.19
N THR A 29 10.45 -21.39 0.47
CA THR A 29 10.57 -20.39 -0.60
C THR A 29 9.66 -20.69 -1.78
N THR A 30 9.60 -21.95 -2.24
CA THR A 30 8.80 -22.34 -3.42
C THR A 30 7.29 -22.24 -3.21
N ASN A 31 6.84 -22.31 -1.97
CA ASN A 31 5.43 -22.19 -1.60
C ASN A 31 4.99 -20.75 -1.30
N ILE A 32 5.90 -19.77 -1.39
CA ILE A 32 5.56 -18.34 -1.30
C ILE A 32 5.31 -17.85 -2.74
N PRO A 33 4.14 -17.25 -3.03
CA PRO A 33 3.86 -16.61 -4.31
C PRO A 33 5.00 -15.70 -4.77
N ASN A 34 5.36 -15.72 -6.04
CA ASN A 34 6.47 -14.92 -6.56
C ASN A 34 6.16 -13.41 -6.46
N GLU A 35 4.87 -13.08 -6.48
CA GLU A 35 4.28 -11.75 -6.38
C GLU A 35 4.37 -11.21 -4.95
N LEU A 36 4.58 -12.10 -3.97
CA LEU A 36 5.00 -11.80 -2.60
C LEU A 36 6.51 -11.52 -2.49
N SER A 37 7.20 -11.27 -3.61
CA SER A 37 8.47 -10.54 -3.65
C SER A 37 8.25 -9.09 -3.15
N LEU A 38 7.87 -8.98 -1.88
CA LEU A 38 7.57 -7.78 -1.12
C LEU A 38 8.84 -6.98 -0.82
N PHE A 39 9.87 -7.04 -1.66
CA PHE A 39 11.10 -6.32 -1.39
C PHE A 39 11.67 -5.84 -2.70
N THR A 40 12.06 -4.57 -2.71
CA THR A 40 12.73 -3.93 -3.84
C THR A 40 14.06 -4.63 -4.10
N ASN A 41 14.22 -5.24 -5.29
CA ASN A 41 15.39 -5.64 -6.12
C ASN A 41 16.80 -5.88 -5.51
N THR A 42 16.98 -5.86 -4.19
CA THR A 42 18.30 -5.86 -3.54
C THR A 42 18.70 -7.24 -3.03
N SER A 43 17.76 -8.17 -2.87
CA SER A 43 18.02 -9.55 -2.48
C SER A 43 16.94 -10.49 -3.03
N SER A 44 17.31 -11.71 -3.42
CA SER A 44 16.35 -12.72 -3.87
C SER A 44 15.44 -13.19 -2.74
N LEU A 45 14.24 -13.69 -3.05
CA LEU A 45 13.31 -14.26 -2.06
C LEU A 45 13.98 -15.34 -1.21
N LYS A 46 14.79 -16.21 -1.83
CA LYS A 46 15.59 -17.23 -1.14
C LYS A 46 16.49 -16.64 -0.05
N THR A 47 17.21 -15.56 -0.36
CA THR A 47 18.08 -14.87 0.60
C THR A 47 17.27 -14.25 1.74
N GLN A 48 16.12 -13.65 1.42
CA GLN A 48 15.24 -13.03 2.42
C GLN A 48 14.65 -14.07 3.38
N VAL A 49 14.15 -15.19 2.86
CA VAL A 49 13.63 -16.31 3.65
C VAL A 49 14.73 -16.86 4.56
N SER A 50 15.94 -17.08 4.02
CA SER A 50 17.08 -17.55 4.82
C SER A 50 17.43 -16.61 5.97
N ASN A 51 17.53 -15.30 5.70
CA ASN A 51 17.82 -14.29 6.73
C ASN A 51 16.70 -14.19 7.77
N LEU A 52 15.44 -14.32 7.36
CA LEU A 52 14.31 -14.33 8.27
C LEU A 52 14.30 -15.57 9.15
N LEU A 53 14.58 -16.76 8.60
CA LEU A 53 14.67 -17.99 9.39
C LEU A 53 15.74 -17.89 10.50
N ILE A 54 16.91 -17.33 10.20
CA ILE A 54 17.95 -17.03 11.20
C ILE A 54 17.40 -16.08 12.28
N SER A 55 16.73 -14.99 11.87
CA SER A 55 16.14 -14.04 12.82
C SER A 55 15.03 -14.66 13.67
N LEU A 56 14.26 -15.60 13.12
CA LEU A 56 13.17 -16.27 13.82
C LEU A 56 13.69 -17.32 14.81
N GLU A 57 14.81 -17.99 14.47
CA GLU A 57 15.54 -18.89 15.36
C GLU A 57 16.05 -18.11 16.58
N LEU A 58 16.72 -16.97 16.36
CA LEU A 58 17.19 -16.10 17.45
C LEU A 58 16.06 -15.59 18.35
N LYS A 59 14.86 -15.40 17.80
CA LYS A 59 13.65 -15.01 18.56
C LYS A 59 12.95 -16.18 19.25
N ASN A 60 13.43 -17.41 19.04
CA ASN A 60 12.84 -18.66 19.50
C ASN A 60 11.41 -18.88 18.96
N TYR A 61 11.14 -18.45 17.73
CA TYR A 61 9.85 -18.71 17.03
C TYR A 61 9.90 -19.99 16.19
N VAL A 62 11.08 -20.31 15.67
CA VAL A 62 11.36 -21.55 14.97
C VAL A 62 12.53 -22.26 15.63
N MET A 63 12.56 -23.58 15.51
CA MET A 63 13.67 -24.43 15.92
C MET A 63 14.27 -25.06 14.67
N LYS A 64 15.59 -25.01 14.58
CA LYS A 64 16.38 -25.57 13.49
C LYS A 64 16.92 -26.94 13.90
N PHE A 65 16.87 -27.91 12.98
CA PHE A 65 17.46 -29.23 13.17
C PHE A 65 18.08 -29.71 11.86
N SER A 66 19.16 -30.48 12.00
CA SER A 66 19.90 -31.02 10.87
C SER A 66 19.54 -32.49 10.67
N TYR A 67 19.07 -32.81 9.46
CA TYR A 67 18.81 -34.17 9.03
C TYR A 67 19.74 -34.50 7.87
N GLY A 68 20.89 -35.11 8.18
CA GLY A 68 21.96 -35.32 7.21
C GLY A 68 22.49 -33.99 6.65
N ARG A 69 22.39 -33.78 5.34
CA ARG A 69 22.78 -32.53 4.66
C ARG A 69 21.66 -31.48 4.61
N MET A 70 20.44 -31.83 5.03
CA MET A 70 19.29 -30.92 5.02
C MET A 70 19.12 -30.23 6.36
N THR A 71 18.76 -28.95 6.31
CA THR A 71 18.34 -28.18 7.48
C THR A 71 16.84 -28.02 7.41
N LEU A 72 16.15 -28.52 8.42
CA LEU A 72 14.71 -28.42 8.57
C LEU A 72 14.38 -27.45 9.71
N TYR A 73 13.24 -26.79 9.56
CA TYR A 73 12.70 -25.86 10.54
C TYR A 73 11.34 -26.36 11.00
N ARG A 74 11.03 -26.12 12.28
CA ARG A 74 9.72 -26.38 12.89
C ARG A 74 9.32 -25.21 13.76
N LEU A 75 8.02 -24.99 13.92
CA LEU A 75 7.53 -23.99 14.86
C LEU A 75 7.80 -24.39 16.32
N THR A 76 8.06 -23.39 17.16
CA THR A 76 8.04 -23.55 18.62
C THR A 76 6.66 -23.16 19.16
N PRO A 77 6.30 -23.53 20.41
CA PRO A 77 5.07 -23.05 21.04
C PRO A 77 4.97 -21.51 21.08
N LYS A 78 6.11 -20.82 21.22
CA LYS A 78 6.19 -19.35 21.17
C LYS A 78 5.86 -18.84 19.76
N GLY A 79 6.38 -19.50 18.72
CA GLY A 79 6.03 -19.22 17.34
C GLY A 79 4.54 -19.45 17.07
N GLU A 80 3.94 -20.52 17.60
CA GLU A 80 2.51 -20.83 17.40
C GLU A 80 1.63 -19.76 18.02
N HIS A 81 1.95 -19.36 19.24
CA HIS A 81 1.25 -18.28 19.93
C HIS A 81 1.36 -16.95 19.15
N PHE A 82 2.57 -16.62 18.68
CA PHE A 82 2.78 -15.44 17.83
C PHE A 82 1.98 -15.50 16.52
N LEU A 83 1.75 -16.68 15.95
CA LEU A 83 1.00 -16.86 14.70
C LEU A 83 -0.51 -16.63 14.87
N LYS A 84 -1.06 -16.99 16.04
CA LYS A 84 -2.49 -16.89 16.35
C LYS A 84 -2.96 -15.44 16.56
N GLN A 85 -2.08 -14.55 17.01
CA GLN A 85 -2.44 -13.14 17.29
C GLN A 85 -2.65 -12.21 16.06
N PRO A 86 -1.97 -12.39 14.90
CA PRO A 86 -2.05 -11.44 13.78
C PRO A 86 -2.93 -11.86 12.59
N LEU A 87 -3.43 -13.10 12.51
CA LEU A 87 -4.09 -13.59 11.28
C LEU A 87 -5.32 -12.76 10.89
N ASN A 88 -6.24 -12.54 11.84
CA ASN A 88 -7.45 -11.77 11.56
C ASN A 88 -7.12 -10.31 11.22
N ASN A 89 -6.08 -9.75 11.84
CA ASN A 89 -5.62 -8.38 11.55
C ASN A 89 -5.05 -8.27 10.13
N TRP A 90 -4.26 -9.26 9.68
CA TRP A 90 -3.74 -9.30 8.32
C TRP A 90 -4.84 -9.45 7.28
N GLN A 91 -5.82 -10.34 7.50
CA GLN A 91 -6.95 -10.51 6.60
C GLN A 91 -7.77 -9.23 6.48
N MET A 92 -8.18 -8.64 7.60
CA MET A 92 -8.93 -7.37 7.62
C MET A 92 -8.14 -6.24 6.95
N THR A 93 -6.83 -6.15 7.21
CA THR A 93 -5.96 -5.14 6.59
C THR A 93 -5.96 -5.28 5.07
N LEU A 94 -5.73 -6.49 4.56
CA LEU A 94 -5.66 -6.76 3.12
C LEU A 94 -7.01 -6.56 2.44
N GLU A 95 -8.12 -6.97 3.06
CA GLU A 95 -9.47 -6.71 2.55
C GLU A 95 -9.73 -5.21 2.40
N ARG A 96 -9.39 -4.41 3.40
CA ARG A 96 -9.54 -2.95 3.34
C ARG A 96 -8.65 -2.32 2.27
N GLN A 97 -7.45 -2.85 2.08
CA GLN A 97 -6.52 -2.40 1.04
C GLN A 97 -6.99 -2.76 -0.37
N VAL A 98 -7.58 -3.94 -0.56
CA VAL A 98 -8.26 -4.33 -1.81
C VAL A 98 -9.39 -3.37 -2.12
N ILE A 99 -10.27 -3.08 -1.15
CA ILE A 99 -11.35 -2.09 -1.31
C ILE A 99 -10.80 -0.71 -1.69
N SER A 100 -9.67 -0.32 -1.09
CA SER A 100 -8.98 0.94 -1.42
C SER A 100 -8.49 1.00 -2.86
N LEU A 101 -7.84 -0.06 -3.33
CA LEU A 101 -7.40 -0.19 -4.71
C LEU A 101 -8.59 -0.19 -5.70
N GLU A 102 -9.67 -0.90 -5.38
CA GLU A 102 -10.90 -0.90 -6.19
C GLU A 102 -11.51 0.50 -6.32
N LYS A 103 -11.50 1.29 -5.25
CA LYS A 103 -11.97 2.69 -5.31
C LYS A 103 -11.04 3.59 -6.12
N MET A 104 -9.72 3.44 -6.01
CA MET A 104 -8.79 4.18 -6.86
C MET A 104 -9.02 3.83 -8.34
N LEU A 105 -9.22 2.55 -8.64
CA LEU A 105 -9.50 2.07 -9.99
C LEU A 105 -10.79 2.65 -10.52
N GLU A 106 -11.85 2.66 -9.70
CA GLU A 106 -13.14 3.20 -10.06
C GLU A 106 -13.10 4.71 -10.28
N ALA A 107 -12.36 5.43 -9.44
CA ALA A 107 -12.15 6.86 -9.61
C ALA A 107 -11.43 7.18 -10.92
N CYS A 108 -10.39 6.42 -11.25
CA CYS A 108 -9.71 6.56 -12.54
C CYS A 108 -10.60 6.15 -13.72
N ARG A 109 -11.54 5.21 -13.53
CA ARG A 109 -12.49 4.79 -14.58
C ARG A 109 -13.56 5.85 -14.85
N ARG A 110 -14.16 6.40 -13.79
CA ARG A 110 -15.23 7.41 -13.88
C ARG A 110 -14.72 8.84 -14.00
N LEU A 111 -13.44 9.07 -13.73
CA LEU A 111 -12.83 10.40 -13.58
C LEU A 111 -13.57 11.23 -12.52
N GLN A 112 -13.90 10.56 -11.42
CA GLN A 112 -14.80 11.04 -10.38
C GLN A 112 -14.33 10.55 -9.01
N SER A 113 -14.49 11.34 -7.95
CA SER A 113 -14.23 10.87 -6.58
C SER A 113 -15.33 9.90 -6.15
N PRO A 114 -14.98 8.79 -5.47
CA PRO A 114 -15.96 7.88 -4.92
C PRO A 114 -16.72 8.54 -3.77
N SER A 115 -18.05 8.36 -3.74
CA SER A 115 -18.92 8.92 -2.70
C SER A 115 -18.61 8.40 -1.29
N ASN A 116 -18.15 7.15 -1.18
CA ASN A 116 -17.89 6.51 0.10
C ASN A 116 -16.42 6.70 0.50
N LYS A 117 -16.18 7.14 1.73
CA LYS A 117 -14.84 7.22 2.32
C LYS A 117 -14.29 5.83 2.66
N ILE A 118 -12.97 5.74 2.82
CA ILE A 118 -12.29 4.56 3.36
C ILE A 118 -11.57 4.95 4.65
N ASN A 119 -11.75 4.13 5.67
CA ASN A 119 -11.06 4.29 6.94
C ASN A 119 -9.90 3.29 7.03
N LEU A 120 -8.77 3.63 6.41
CA LEU A 120 -7.49 2.97 6.70
C LEU A 120 -6.81 3.65 7.89
N SER A 121 -6.22 2.86 8.78
CA SER A 121 -5.26 3.33 9.78
C SER A 121 -4.03 3.91 9.08
N TYR A 122 -3.20 4.66 9.81
CA TYR A 122 -1.96 5.19 9.25
C TYR A 122 -1.02 4.07 8.78
N GLU A 123 -0.93 2.98 9.56
CA GLU A 123 -0.11 1.81 9.27
C GLU A 123 -0.65 1.02 8.07
N GLU A 124 -1.97 0.83 7.97
CA GLU A 124 -2.61 0.18 6.81
C GLU A 124 -2.36 1.00 5.54
N SER A 125 -2.51 2.31 5.61
CA SER A 125 -2.19 3.22 4.50
C SER A 125 -0.71 3.19 4.13
N LEU A 126 0.20 3.16 5.12
CA LEU A 126 1.63 3.11 4.86
C LEU A 126 2.00 1.81 4.14
N PHE A 127 1.47 0.68 4.61
CA PHE A 127 1.70 -0.61 3.98
C PHE A 127 1.15 -0.65 2.54
N LEU A 128 0.00 -0.04 2.27
CA LEU A 128 -0.55 0.08 0.91
C LEU A 128 0.43 0.84 0.00
N THR A 129 0.89 2.01 0.46
CA THR A 129 1.74 2.91 -0.33
C THR A 129 3.13 2.34 -0.61
N GLN A 130 3.65 1.47 0.27
CA GLN A 130 4.91 0.74 0.03
C GLN A 130 4.81 -0.18 -1.19
N ASN A 131 3.61 -0.65 -1.52
CA ASN A 131 3.36 -1.66 -2.55
C ASN A 131 2.87 -1.11 -3.88
N ILE A 132 2.92 0.21 -4.06
CA ILE A 132 2.42 0.88 -5.25
C ILE A 132 3.52 1.82 -5.76
N GLU A 133 3.91 1.69 -7.02
CA GLU A 133 4.92 2.53 -7.67
C GLU A 133 4.33 3.92 -7.98
N ALA A 134 4.20 4.74 -6.95
CA ALA A 134 3.17 5.78 -6.81
C ALA A 134 3.32 7.08 -7.62
N LYS A 135 3.79 7.05 -8.87
CA LYS A 135 3.92 8.31 -9.63
C LYS A 135 2.63 8.72 -10.31
N SER A 136 2.00 7.85 -11.09
CA SER A 136 0.83 8.25 -11.88
C SER A 136 -0.46 8.30 -11.06
N ILE A 137 -0.60 7.45 -10.04
CA ILE A 137 -1.79 7.41 -9.17
C ILE A 137 -1.96 8.72 -8.41
N LEU A 138 -0.90 9.23 -7.76
CA LEU A 138 -1.02 10.46 -6.98
C LEU A 138 -1.38 11.65 -7.86
N SER A 139 -0.76 11.75 -9.05
CA SER A 139 -1.09 12.77 -10.03
C SER A 139 -2.54 12.67 -10.49
N SER A 140 -2.96 11.47 -10.91
CA SER A 140 -4.34 11.25 -11.39
C SER A 140 -5.37 11.57 -10.31
N LEU A 141 -5.22 11.04 -9.10
CA LEU A 141 -6.20 11.25 -8.02
C LEU A 141 -6.23 12.72 -7.60
N SER A 142 -5.07 13.40 -7.56
CA SER A 142 -5.04 14.84 -7.24
C SER A 142 -5.80 15.66 -8.28
N LEU A 143 -5.64 15.38 -9.58
CA LEU A 143 -6.35 16.11 -10.62
C LEU A 143 -7.86 15.81 -10.61
N ILE A 144 -8.26 14.56 -10.38
CA ILE A 144 -9.69 14.18 -10.25
C ILE A 144 -10.36 14.96 -9.12
N GLU A 145 -9.74 14.99 -7.94
CA GLU A 145 -10.28 15.71 -6.77
C GLU A 145 -10.36 17.23 -6.98
N LEU A 146 -9.35 17.80 -7.64
CA LEU A 146 -9.34 19.23 -7.97
C LEU A 146 -10.40 19.59 -9.01
N GLU A 147 -10.57 18.77 -10.04
CA GLU A 147 -11.55 18.98 -11.09
C GLU A 147 -12.99 18.84 -10.57
N GLU A 148 -13.25 17.86 -9.72
CA GLU A 148 -14.55 17.77 -9.07
C GLU A 148 -14.86 18.97 -8.18
N ARG A 149 -13.88 19.41 -7.40
CA ARG A 149 -14.06 20.59 -6.57
C ARG A 149 -14.33 21.83 -7.41
N LYS A 150 -13.67 21.95 -8.57
CA LYS A 150 -13.94 23.00 -9.56
C LYS A 150 -15.38 22.94 -10.07
N LYS A 151 -15.88 21.74 -10.42
CA LYS A 151 -17.26 21.53 -10.87
C LYS A 151 -18.30 21.87 -9.80
N LEU A 152 -18.05 21.48 -8.55
CA LEU A 152 -19.02 21.65 -7.45
C LEU A 152 -19.18 23.09 -6.99
N LEU A 153 -18.09 23.86 -6.99
CA LEU A 153 -18.07 25.19 -6.38
C LEU A 153 -18.06 26.33 -7.43
N GLY A 154 -17.78 26.05 -8.71
CA GLY A 154 -17.82 27.00 -9.84
C GLY A 154 -16.61 27.95 -9.99
N SER A 155 -15.82 27.81 -11.07
CA SER A 155 -14.51 28.39 -11.48
C SER A 155 -13.70 29.38 -10.60
N ASN A 156 -14.30 30.25 -9.80
CA ASN A 156 -13.65 31.39 -9.15
C ASN A 156 -13.35 31.23 -7.65
N GLU A 157 -13.70 30.10 -7.00
CA GLU A 157 -13.58 29.95 -5.54
C GLU A 157 -12.67 28.81 -5.01
N HIS A 158 -11.88 28.10 -5.83
CA HIS A 158 -11.49 26.70 -5.47
C HIS A 158 -10.06 26.41 -5.03
N PRO A 159 -9.30 27.31 -4.42
CA PRO A 159 -7.93 26.94 -4.19
C PRO A 159 -7.89 26.15 -2.85
N ILE A 160 -7.73 24.83 -2.95
CA ILE A 160 -7.60 23.89 -1.82
C ILE A 160 -6.17 23.97 -1.28
N SER A 161 -5.99 23.90 0.04
CA SER A 161 -4.64 23.85 0.58
C SER A 161 -3.95 22.50 0.29
N LEU A 162 -2.62 22.49 0.21
CA LEU A 162 -1.83 21.25 0.10
C LEU A 162 -2.21 20.22 1.17
N VAL A 163 -2.36 20.68 2.41
CA VAL A 163 -2.70 19.84 3.56
C VAL A 163 -4.10 19.25 3.43
N GLU A 164 -5.05 20.05 2.95
CA GLU A 164 -6.42 19.60 2.74
C GLU A 164 -6.51 18.59 1.60
N LEU A 165 -5.77 18.79 0.49
CA LEU A 165 -5.71 17.80 -0.59
C LEU A 165 -5.13 16.47 -0.10
N GLN A 166 -4.05 16.47 0.68
CA GLN A 166 -3.52 15.25 1.29
C GLN A 166 -4.55 14.56 2.18
N LYS A 167 -5.32 15.34 2.96
CA LYS A 167 -6.37 14.81 3.83
C LYS A 167 -7.49 14.17 3.02
N VAL A 168 -7.92 14.80 1.91
CA VAL A 168 -8.91 14.24 0.99
C VAL A 168 -8.41 12.92 0.41
N LEU A 169 -7.19 12.88 -0.14
CA LEU A 169 -6.61 11.67 -0.71
C LEU A 169 -6.54 10.51 0.30
N LYS A 170 -6.20 10.82 1.56
CA LYS A 170 -6.23 9.83 2.64
C LYS A 170 -7.64 9.34 2.95
N GLN A 171 -8.60 10.24 3.10
CA GLN A 171 -9.96 9.88 3.50
C GLN A 171 -10.75 9.16 2.41
N THR A 172 -10.53 9.55 1.16
CA THR A 172 -11.23 9.01 0.00
C THR A 172 -10.62 7.68 -0.42
N TYR A 173 -9.28 7.65 -0.54
CA TYR A 173 -8.58 6.52 -1.15
C TYR A 173 -7.74 5.72 -0.16
N GLY A 174 -7.58 6.15 1.08
CA GLY A 174 -6.65 5.50 2.03
C GLY A 174 -5.18 5.76 1.70
N TRP A 175 -4.88 6.68 0.78
CA TRP A 175 -3.52 6.96 0.33
C TRP A 175 -2.79 7.92 1.28
N ILE A 176 -1.55 7.61 1.63
CA ILE A 176 -0.69 8.53 2.39
C ILE A 176 0.69 8.68 1.75
N CYS A 177 1.34 9.81 2.00
CA CYS A 177 2.78 9.97 1.75
C CYS A 177 3.33 11.06 2.68
N SER A 178 4.65 11.13 2.81
CA SER A 178 5.28 12.21 3.57
C SER A 178 4.96 13.57 2.92
N SER A 179 4.91 14.64 3.71
CA SER A 179 4.70 16.00 3.17
C SER A 179 5.79 16.39 2.16
N THR A 180 7.04 15.94 2.38
CA THR A 180 8.14 16.16 1.43
C THR A 180 7.87 15.46 0.10
N THR A 181 7.49 14.18 0.14
CA THR A 181 7.14 13.40 -1.06
C THR A 181 6.00 14.07 -1.80
N PHE A 182 4.92 14.43 -1.09
CA PHE A 182 3.76 15.09 -1.68
C PHE A 182 4.11 16.43 -2.30
N ASN A 183 4.87 17.27 -1.61
CA ASN A 183 5.28 18.58 -2.13
C ASN A 183 6.13 18.44 -3.39
N ASN A 184 7.04 17.46 -3.45
CA ASN A 184 7.81 17.17 -4.66
C ASN A 184 6.91 16.74 -5.81
N TYR A 185 5.88 15.94 -5.54
CA TYR A 185 4.90 15.56 -6.56
C TYR A 185 4.10 16.74 -7.09
N ILE A 186 3.57 17.59 -6.20
CA ILE A 186 2.84 18.78 -6.62
C ILE A 186 3.76 19.73 -7.39
N LYS A 187 5.02 19.86 -6.98
CA LYS A 187 6.02 20.65 -7.72
C LYS A 187 6.17 20.16 -9.16
N ASN A 188 6.28 18.84 -9.37
CA ASN A 188 6.37 18.27 -10.72
C ASN A 188 5.13 18.56 -11.57
N LEU A 189 3.94 18.53 -10.97
CA LEU A 189 2.69 18.87 -11.66
C LEU A 189 2.59 20.36 -12.02
N VAL A 190 3.13 21.23 -11.16
CA VAL A 190 3.25 22.66 -11.44
C VAL A 190 4.26 22.93 -12.55
N GLU A 191 5.44 22.30 -12.51
CA GLU A 191 6.45 22.38 -13.57
C GLU A 191 5.93 21.86 -14.92
N ALA A 192 5.03 20.87 -14.90
CA ALA A 192 4.35 20.37 -16.09
C ALA A 192 3.19 21.26 -16.58
N ASN A 193 2.88 22.37 -15.90
CA ASN A 193 1.73 23.26 -16.13
C ASN A 193 0.37 22.56 -15.98
N TYR A 194 0.27 21.50 -15.17
CA TYR A 194 -1.02 20.87 -14.85
C TYR A 194 -1.72 21.53 -13.67
N LEU A 195 -0.94 22.12 -12.77
CA LEU A 195 -1.43 22.76 -11.55
C LEU A 195 -0.83 24.16 -11.40
N GLN A 196 -1.55 25.01 -10.67
CA GLN A 196 -1.07 26.30 -10.21
C GLN A 196 -0.97 26.34 -8.69
N LEU A 197 0.11 26.93 -8.18
CA LEU A 197 0.23 27.27 -6.76
C LEU A 197 0.09 28.78 -6.58
N LYS A 198 -0.84 29.19 -5.71
CA LYS A 198 -1.02 30.59 -5.31
C LYS A 198 -0.93 30.70 -3.79
N TRP A 199 -0.50 31.87 -3.31
CA TRP A 199 -0.63 32.22 -1.89
C TRP A 199 -1.99 32.89 -1.68
N LYS A 200 -2.76 32.37 -0.73
CA LYS A 200 -4.03 32.97 -0.30
C LYS A 200 -3.93 33.41 1.16
N LYS A 201 -4.42 34.61 1.45
CA LYS A 201 -4.52 35.13 2.81
C LYS A 201 -5.82 34.58 3.43
N GLU A 202 -5.70 33.86 4.53
CA GLU A 202 -6.84 33.25 5.24
C GLU A 202 -7.22 34.08 6.48
N GLU A 203 -6.21 34.58 7.20
CA GLU A 203 -6.33 35.42 8.39
C GLU A 203 -5.29 36.56 8.35
N PRO A 204 -5.36 37.60 9.20
CA PRO A 204 -4.46 38.75 9.16
C PRO A 204 -2.97 38.39 9.06
N ASN A 205 -2.57 37.28 9.72
CA ASN A 205 -1.19 36.80 9.80
C ASN A 205 -0.95 35.41 9.19
N LYS A 206 -1.93 34.83 8.50
CA LYS A 206 -1.84 33.46 7.96
C LYS A 206 -1.97 33.46 6.45
N LYS A 207 -0.88 33.07 5.77
CA LYS A 207 -0.86 32.78 4.35
C LYS A 207 -0.79 31.27 4.15
N ILE A 208 -1.70 30.75 3.34
CA ILE A 208 -1.71 29.34 2.96
C ILE A 208 -1.36 29.19 1.48
N ARG A 209 -0.65 28.12 1.13
CA ARG A 209 -0.46 27.72 -0.26
C ARG A 209 -1.67 26.94 -0.71
N VAL A 210 -2.26 27.39 -1.80
CA VAL A 210 -3.46 26.81 -2.36
C VAL A 210 -3.21 26.41 -3.81
N ILE A 211 -3.87 25.33 -4.22
CA ILE A 211 -3.67 24.67 -5.51
C ILE A 211 -4.95 24.80 -6.33
N SER A 212 -4.80 25.05 -7.63
CA SER A 212 -5.87 24.94 -8.62
C SER A 212 -5.38 24.14 -9.82
N ILE A 213 -6.32 23.50 -10.52
CA ILE A 213 -6.04 22.84 -11.80
C ILE A 213 -5.95 23.88 -12.92
N GLU A 214 -5.01 23.68 -13.84
CA GLU A 214 -4.85 24.48 -15.07
C GLU A 214 -5.50 23.75 -16.26
N GLU A 215 -5.80 24.47 -17.35
CA GLU A 215 -6.45 23.90 -18.55
C GLU A 215 -5.68 22.70 -19.13
N LYS A 216 -4.33 22.78 -19.15
CA LYS A 216 -3.49 21.65 -19.57
C LYS A 216 -3.60 20.46 -18.61
N GLY A 217 -3.83 20.72 -17.32
CA GLY A 217 -4.09 19.69 -16.32
C GLY A 217 -5.42 18.99 -16.56
N GLU A 218 -6.47 19.75 -16.88
CA GLU A 218 -7.79 19.21 -17.26
C GLU A 218 -7.68 18.28 -18.46
N GLY A 219 -6.95 18.70 -19.50
CA GLY A 219 -6.67 17.86 -20.68
C GLY A 219 -5.86 16.60 -20.36
N ALA A 220 -5.02 16.61 -19.33
CA ALA A 220 -4.17 15.49 -18.95
C ALA A 220 -4.83 14.45 -18.02
N ILE A 221 -6.03 14.73 -17.49
CA ILE A 221 -6.73 13.84 -16.54
C ILE A 221 -6.91 12.43 -17.12
N VAL A 222 -7.35 12.33 -18.38
CA VAL A 222 -7.64 11.04 -19.03
C VAL A 222 -6.38 10.20 -19.16
N ASP A 223 -5.28 10.80 -19.61
CA ASP A 223 -4.02 10.10 -19.84
C ASP A 223 -3.39 9.63 -18.53
N LEU A 224 -3.36 10.50 -17.52
CA LEU A 224 -2.85 10.16 -16.20
C LEU A 224 -3.71 9.10 -15.52
N ALA A 225 -5.04 9.16 -15.68
CA ALA A 225 -5.93 8.13 -15.18
C ALA A 225 -5.72 6.78 -15.87
N ASN A 226 -5.39 6.74 -17.16
CA ASN A 226 -5.08 5.50 -17.86
C ASN A 226 -3.76 4.87 -17.39
N ASN A 227 -2.77 5.68 -17.04
CA ASN A 227 -1.54 5.20 -16.41
C ASN A 227 -1.81 4.68 -15.00
N ALA A 228 -2.55 5.44 -14.19
CA ALA A 228 -2.93 5.05 -12.84
C ALA A 228 -3.74 3.74 -12.83
N LYS A 229 -4.68 3.53 -13.78
CA LYS A 229 -5.41 2.26 -13.91
C LYS A 229 -4.49 1.06 -14.04
N ARG A 230 -3.40 1.17 -14.81
CA ARG A 230 -2.46 0.07 -15.00
C ARG A 230 -1.73 -0.26 -13.69
N GLU A 231 -1.19 0.75 -13.02
CA GLU A 231 -0.53 0.59 -11.72
C GLU A 231 -1.48 0.03 -10.65
N VAL A 232 -2.70 0.55 -10.55
CA VAL A 232 -3.71 0.09 -9.59
C VAL A 232 -4.12 -1.34 -9.88
N LYS A 233 -4.30 -1.74 -11.15
CA LYS A 233 -4.62 -3.13 -11.50
C LYS A 233 -3.51 -4.09 -11.11
N THR A 234 -2.25 -3.75 -11.39
CA THR A 234 -1.11 -4.56 -10.98
C THR A 234 -1.08 -4.73 -9.46
N ALA A 235 -1.23 -3.64 -8.70
CA ALA A 235 -1.31 -3.71 -7.25
C ALA A 235 -2.51 -4.57 -6.79
N LEU A 236 -3.69 -4.37 -7.38
CA LEU A 236 -4.90 -5.11 -7.03
C LEU A 236 -4.71 -6.62 -7.20
N THR A 237 -4.13 -7.07 -8.31
CA THR A 237 -3.80 -8.48 -8.55
C THR A 237 -2.90 -9.03 -7.45
N VAL A 238 -1.81 -8.33 -7.11
CA VAL A 238 -0.90 -8.76 -6.04
C VAL A 238 -1.63 -8.87 -4.70
N PHE A 239 -2.41 -7.85 -4.30
CA PHE A 239 -3.13 -7.88 -3.03
C PHE A 239 -4.22 -8.96 -2.98
N GLN A 240 -4.88 -9.25 -4.10
CA GLN A 240 -5.85 -10.34 -4.21
C GLN A 240 -5.19 -11.70 -4.06
N GLU A 241 -4.08 -11.95 -4.74
CA GLU A 241 -3.33 -13.21 -4.62
C GLU A 241 -2.84 -13.45 -3.18
N ILE A 242 -2.32 -12.42 -2.52
CA ILE A 242 -1.94 -12.49 -1.11
C ILE A 242 -3.16 -12.86 -0.26
N ARG A 243 -4.27 -12.14 -0.42
CA ARG A 243 -5.50 -12.40 0.35
C ARG A 243 -6.01 -13.83 0.14
N ASP A 244 -5.98 -14.31 -1.09
CA ASP A 244 -6.49 -15.63 -1.45
C ASP A 244 -5.57 -16.74 -0.92
N PHE A 245 -4.24 -16.54 -1.00
CA PHE A 245 -3.25 -17.41 -0.36
C PHE A 245 -3.49 -17.50 1.15
N LEU A 246 -3.67 -16.37 1.83
CA LEU A 246 -3.92 -16.32 3.27
C LEU A 246 -5.25 -17.01 3.64
N SER A 247 -6.29 -16.79 2.84
CA SER A 247 -7.60 -17.38 3.07
C SER A 247 -7.58 -18.90 2.89
N HIS A 248 -6.92 -19.41 1.85
CA HIS A 248 -6.76 -20.83 1.63
C HIS A 248 -5.98 -21.50 2.78
N LYS A 249 -4.88 -20.87 3.22
CA LYS A 249 -4.07 -21.36 4.34
C LYS A 249 -4.73 -21.16 5.72
N LYS A 250 -5.77 -20.34 5.87
CA LYS A 250 -6.57 -20.33 7.11
C LYS A 250 -7.35 -21.64 7.25
N HIS A 251 -8.06 -22.04 6.19
CA HIS A 251 -8.93 -23.22 6.18
C HIS A 251 -8.18 -24.55 6.32
N GLN A 252 -6.90 -24.60 5.93
CA GLN A 252 -6.08 -25.81 6.06
C GLN A 252 -5.50 -26.01 7.47
N TYR A 253 -5.44 -24.97 8.30
CA TYR A 253 -4.62 -24.99 9.52
C TYR A 253 -5.37 -24.59 10.81
N ILE A 254 -6.52 -23.92 10.70
CA ILE A 254 -7.50 -23.72 11.79
C ILE A 254 -8.63 -24.73 11.62
#